data_AF-D2R6R5-F1
#
_entry.id   AF-D2R6R5-F1
#
_cell.length_a   1.000
_cell.length_b   1.000
_cell.length_c   1.000
_cell.angle_alpha   90.00
_cell.angle_beta   90.00
_cell.angle_gamma   90.00
#
_symmetry.space_group_name_H-M   'P 1'
#
loop_
_entity.id
_entity.type
_entity.pdbx_description
1 polymer ?
#
loop_
_entity_poly.entity_id
_entity_poly.type
_entity_poly.pdbx_seq_one_letter_code
_entity_poly.pdbx_strand_id
1 'polypeptide(L)'
;MATTDGQYYRRIAVLIVGTQFLFSTMNHVSIAASITSRTTSRLLRSVYSCARCSLVLVLVGLGSIAVAQEGAVEIELKKAIVKEAIKEAAAARAKVDVEKVRDAAGDKTAEATTAEPGVSPQIAVLARYDLQPTSESLIKYFDAMQPSPERRTELEQHIRELGSESFAARETAMKLLMRQPAGLHDVLVSATKSDDPEIRWRSKRILDQTQAEGRSLLFAALTIIREENLPGLASSLLKSLPLCDEEHLRIALRRALIATATTKDLPMLVEGLSEADPQHRIAVLGAIAELDTARSVELSLKLLSDDAPIVRATSARILAVNNRRESLPTLVKLLDADDVAVRLEAFRTLRSYTGEAFGFTVYAPKEERSAPLEKWNEWLEKSSSTALLKHPLDNVPIDLGRILVTNHGQNKVIEFDVTGKKLWERATGVQPWACQGLPNGHRLIGSFNERSLVEYDDTGKEVWRYDGLPGGPTSVERLENGNTLIACTEGSQVLEIDPAKKIVWKAALEGRPVDARRLEDGRTLVALQNVQKVIEIDASGKTVWEIGGVGMPFSVQRLENGNTLVCSLNLQEIREYSRDGKVVWQQGKFKNPYSAQRLATGTTVVVDSTGVTEIDAAGKELRKIDMPALSRAWRF
;
A
#
# COMPACT_ATOMS: atom_id res chain seq x y z
N MET A 1 -69.05 -18.16 13.81
CA MET A 1 -68.99 -18.72 12.44
C MET A 1 -67.58 -18.40 11.95
N ALA A 2 -66.59 -19.30 11.96
CA ALA A 2 -66.54 -20.63 11.33
C ALA A 2 -66.75 -20.49 9.80
N THR A 3 -65.85 -20.91 8.90
CA THR A 3 -64.76 -21.93 8.98
C THR A 3 -63.58 -21.64 8.03
N THR A 4 -62.42 -22.28 8.27
CA THR A 4 -61.41 -22.80 7.30
C THR A 4 -60.82 -21.88 6.19
N ASP A 5 -59.55 -21.98 5.78
CA ASP A 5 -58.58 -23.06 6.00
C ASP A 5 -57.13 -22.57 6.01
N GLY A 6 -56.27 -23.28 6.73
CA GLY A 6 -54.83 -22.99 6.82
C GLY A 6 -53.99 -24.25 6.85
N GLN A 7 -53.73 -24.86 5.68
CA GLN A 7 -52.75 -25.95 5.51
C GLN A 7 -52.08 -25.95 4.12
N TYR A 8 -51.06 -25.11 3.92
CA TYR A 8 -50.18 -25.23 2.73
C TYR A 8 -48.67 -25.04 2.97
N TYR A 9 -48.23 -24.80 4.21
CA TYR A 9 -46.82 -24.52 4.54
C TYR A 9 -46.14 -25.52 5.50
N ARG A 10 -46.66 -26.75 5.62
CA ARG A 10 -46.00 -27.85 6.36
C ARG A 10 -46.12 -29.20 5.66
N ARG A 11 -45.44 -29.38 4.52
CA ARG A 11 -45.22 -30.72 3.92
C ARG A 11 -44.04 -30.87 2.92
N ILE A 12 -43.06 -29.96 2.93
CA ILE A 12 -41.77 -30.15 2.23
C ILE A 12 -40.61 -29.95 3.22
N ALA A 13 -40.66 -30.73 4.29
CA ALA A 13 -39.56 -31.03 5.19
C ALA A 13 -39.85 -32.45 5.72
N VAL A 14 -38.88 -33.36 5.61
CA VAL A 14 -38.99 -34.84 5.70
C VAL A 14 -39.23 -35.53 4.34
N LEU A 15 -38.23 -35.43 3.45
CA LEU A 15 -37.79 -36.47 2.50
C LEU A 15 -36.61 -35.90 1.68
N ILE A 16 -35.39 -36.30 2.07
CA ILE A 16 -34.04 -36.20 1.45
C ILE A 16 -33.04 -36.06 2.61
N VAL A 17 -33.06 -37.06 3.48
CA VAL A 17 -31.93 -37.47 4.32
C VAL A 17 -31.90 -38.99 4.16
N GLY A 18 -30.82 -39.51 3.54
CA GLY A 18 -30.67 -40.94 3.28
C GLY A 18 -30.74 -41.38 1.81
N THR A 19 -29.79 -40.92 0.99
CA THR A 19 -29.08 -41.76 0.00
C THR A 19 -27.81 -41.03 -0.45
N GLN A 20 -26.77 -41.15 0.35
CA GLN A 20 -25.39 -40.99 -0.09
C GLN A 20 -24.80 -42.39 0.03
N PHE A 21 -24.36 -42.99 -1.09
CA PHE A 21 -23.41 -44.11 -1.26
C PHE A 21 -23.66 -44.74 -2.65
N LEU A 22 -22.59 -45.28 -3.27
CA LEU A 22 -22.54 -45.86 -4.63
C LEU A 22 -22.70 -44.84 -5.78
N PHE A 23 -21.60 -44.23 -6.21
CA PHE A 23 -20.93 -44.63 -7.46
C PHE A 23 -19.54 -44.00 -7.53
N SER A 24 -18.55 -44.77 -7.08
CA SER A 24 -17.13 -44.61 -7.41
C SER A 24 -16.72 -45.82 -8.26
N THR A 25 -15.67 -45.65 -9.07
CA THR A 25 -15.00 -46.63 -9.95
C THR A 25 -15.54 -46.80 -11.38
N MET A 26 -14.56 -46.98 -12.29
CA MET A 26 -14.62 -47.35 -13.72
C MET A 26 -15.08 -46.28 -14.74
N ASN A 27 -14.53 -46.21 -15.96
CA ASN A 27 -13.13 -46.32 -16.41
C ASN A 27 -13.01 -45.71 -17.84
N HIS A 28 -11.78 -45.59 -18.36
CA HIS A 28 -11.48 -45.08 -19.71
C HIS A 28 -12.33 -45.64 -20.88
N VAL A 29 -12.55 -44.82 -21.92
CA VAL A 29 -12.27 -45.15 -23.35
C VAL A 29 -12.27 -43.86 -24.21
N SER A 30 -11.30 -43.74 -25.12
CA SER A 30 -11.22 -42.66 -26.12
C SER A 30 -11.93 -43.06 -27.42
N ILE A 31 -12.49 -42.09 -28.16
CA ILE A 31 -12.61 -42.13 -29.64
C ILE A 31 -12.58 -40.70 -30.17
N ALA A 32 -11.87 -40.50 -31.29
CA ALA A 32 -11.85 -39.25 -32.05
C ALA A 32 -12.42 -39.50 -33.45
N ALA A 33 -13.10 -38.49 -34.02
CA ALA A 33 -13.39 -38.45 -35.46
C ALA A 33 -13.54 -37.00 -35.93
N SER A 34 -12.81 -36.64 -36.98
CA SER A 34 -12.94 -35.36 -37.69
C SER A 34 -13.75 -35.53 -38.97
N ILE A 35 -14.58 -34.54 -39.32
CA ILE A 35 -15.05 -34.35 -40.70
C ILE A 35 -14.94 -32.86 -41.04
N THR A 36 -14.39 -32.57 -42.22
CA THR A 36 -14.07 -31.24 -42.75
C THR A 36 -14.85 -30.94 -44.04
N SER A 37 -14.73 -29.71 -44.55
CA SER A 37 -15.18 -29.23 -45.87
C SER A 37 -16.69 -28.97 -46.01
N ARG A 38 -17.18 -27.71 -46.02
CA ARG A 38 -17.10 -26.64 -47.05
C ARG A 38 -18.04 -26.82 -48.25
N THR A 39 -18.65 -25.69 -48.64
CA THR A 39 -19.54 -25.44 -49.81
C THR A 39 -20.86 -26.24 -49.82
N THR A 40 -22.02 -25.64 -50.13
CA THR A 40 -22.30 -24.44 -50.93
C THR A 40 -23.35 -23.49 -50.31
N SER A 41 -23.03 -22.20 -50.26
CA SER A 41 -24.01 -21.13 -50.11
C SER A 41 -24.69 -20.85 -51.46
N ARG A 42 -25.99 -21.16 -51.62
CA ARG A 42 -26.81 -20.67 -52.75
C ARG A 42 -28.32 -20.87 -52.66
N LEU A 43 -28.95 -20.59 -51.51
CA LEU A 43 -30.43 -20.52 -51.43
C LEU A 43 -30.94 -19.55 -50.33
N LEU A 44 -30.17 -18.48 -50.08
CA LEU A 44 -30.50 -17.41 -49.12
C LEU A 44 -30.63 -16.06 -49.86
N ARG A 45 -31.71 -15.93 -50.67
CA ARG A 45 -32.25 -14.66 -51.17
C ARG A 45 -33.76 -14.80 -51.38
N SER A 46 -34.53 -13.81 -50.89
CA SER A 46 -36.01 -13.82 -50.79
C SER A 46 -36.51 -14.86 -49.77
N VAL A 47 -37.10 -14.52 -48.62
CA VAL A 47 -38.17 -13.55 -48.37
C VAL A 47 -37.99 -12.88 -47.00
N TYR A 48 -38.05 -11.55 -46.95
CA TYR A 48 -38.31 -10.76 -45.73
C TYR A 48 -39.82 -10.45 -45.69
N SER A 49 -40.55 -10.75 -44.61
CA SER A 49 -41.77 -9.99 -44.25
C SER A 49 -42.33 -10.35 -42.86
N CYS A 50 -42.79 -9.29 -42.17
CA CYS A 50 -43.73 -9.28 -41.05
C CYS A 50 -43.37 -9.88 -39.69
N ALA A 51 -43.97 -9.27 -38.67
CA ALA A 51 -43.77 -9.53 -37.26
C ALA A 51 -45.13 -9.74 -36.55
N ARG A 52 -45.03 -10.11 -35.26
CA ARG A 52 -46.05 -10.07 -34.19
C ARG A 52 -47.09 -11.22 -34.08
N CYS A 53 -46.93 -11.90 -32.94
CA CYS A 53 -47.95 -12.27 -31.95
C CYS A 53 -48.86 -13.48 -32.18
N SER A 54 -49.23 -14.10 -31.04
CA SER A 54 -50.34 -15.06 -30.84
C SER A 54 -50.09 -16.50 -31.36
N LEU A 55 -50.52 -17.58 -30.70
CA LEU A 55 -51.05 -17.81 -29.34
C LEU A 55 -50.98 -19.34 -29.03
N VAL A 56 -50.48 -19.66 -27.83
CA VAL A 56 -50.77 -20.76 -26.87
C VAL A 56 -51.72 -21.92 -27.26
N LEU A 57 -51.44 -23.14 -26.71
CA LEU A 57 -52.11 -24.46 -26.84
C LEU A 57 -51.83 -25.17 -28.19
N VAL A 58 -51.65 -26.50 -28.32
CA VAL A 58 -51.68 -27.68 -27.42
C VAL A 58 -50.82 -28.79 -28.10
N LEU A 59 -50.31 -29.91 -27.53
CA LEU A 59 -50.54 -30.68 -26.29
C LEU A 59 -49.18 -31.22 -25.71
N VAL A 60 -49.24 -32.20 -24.81
CA VAL A 60 -48.11 -32.97 -24.25
C VAL A 60 -47.68 -34.12 -25.19
N GLY A 61 -46.38 -34.32 -25.36
CA GLY A 61 -45.82 -35.59 -25.84
C GLY A 61 -44.93 -35.55 -27.08
N LEU A 62 -43.80 -34.82 -27.04
CA LEU A 62 -42.59 -35.07 -27.87
C LEU A 62 -41.32 -34.34 -27.35
N GLY A 63 -41.28 -34.06 -26.03
CA GLY A 63 -40.21 -33.30 -25.40
C GLY A 63 -38.97 -34.14 -25.07
N SER A 64 -38.14 -34.47 -26.07
CA SER A 64 -36.76 -34.98 -25.87
C SER A 64 -35.80 -34.82 -27.05
N ILE A 65 -36.24 -34.34 -28.24
CA ILE A 65 -35.36 -34.23 -29.43
C ILE A 65 -35.23 -32.78 -29.96
N ALA A 66 -36.15 -31.86 -29.64
CA ALA A 66 -36.11 -30.48 -30.14
C ALA A 66 -35.10 -29.55 -29.43
N VAL A 67 -34.74 -29.82 -28.17
CA VAL A 67 -33.95 -28.91 -27.31
C VAL A 67 -32.48 -28.77 -27.76
N ALA A 68 -31.97 -29.68 -28.61
CA ALA A 68 -30.59 -29.66 -29.07
C ALA A 68 -30.33 -28.76 -30.30
N GLN A 69 -31.36 -28.38 -31.07
CA GLN A 69 -31.18 -27.57 -32.29
C GLN A 69 -31.48 -26.08 -32.10
N GLU A 70 -32.43 -25.68 -31.25
CA GLU A 70 -32.74 -24.26 -31.02
C GLU A 70 -31.56 -23.51 -30.35
N GLY A 71 -30.91 -24.13 -29.36
CA GLY A 71 -29.76 -23.52 -28.67
C GLY A 71 -28.53 -23.29 -29.58
N ALA A 72 -28.34 -24.12 -30.62
CA ALA A 72 -27.26 -23.94 -31.59
C ALA A 72 -27.51 -22.73 -32.51
N VAL A 73 -28.76 -22.56 -32.97
CA VAL A 73 -29.18 -21.42 -33.80
C VAL A 73 -29.14 -20.12 -32.99
N GLU A 74 -29.56 -20.13 -31.73
CA GLU A 74 -29.50 -18.95 -30.86
C GLU A 74 -28.06 -18.48 -30.61
N ILE A 75 -27.10 -19.41 -30.48
CA ILE A 75 -25.67 -19.10 -30.30
C ILE A 75 -25.05 -18.55 -31.60
N GLU A 76 -25.37 -19.09 -32.78
CA GLU A 76 -24.92 -18.52 -34.05
C GLU A 76 -25.52 -17.13 -34.30
N LEU A 77 -26.81 -16.92 -34.01
CA LEU A 77 -27.47 -15.64 -34.19
C LEU A 77 -26.85 -14.56 -33.27
N LYS A 78 -26.59 -14.88 -32.00
CA LYS A 78 -25.89 -13.99 -31.06
C LYS A 78 -24.47 -13.67 -31.53
N LYS A 79 -23.73 -14.65 -32.07
CA LYS A 79 -22.38 -14.43 -32.66
C LYS A 79 -22.44 -13.55 -33.91
N ALA A 80 -23.44 -13.71 -34.77
CA ALA A 80 -23.63 -12.87 -35.95
C ALA A 80 -23.96 -11.42 -35.57
N ILE A 81 -24.89 -11.21 -34.63
CA ILE A 81 -25.25 -9.89 -34.11
C ILE A 81 -24.03 -9.18 -33.50
N VAL A 82 -23.25 -9.86 -32.65
CA VAL A 82 -22.02 -9.29 -32.07
C VAL A 82 -20.99 -8.96 -33.16
N LYS A 83 -20.85 -9.80 -34.19
CA LYS A 83 -19.88 -9.57 -35.27
C LYS A 83 -20.26 -8.39 -36.17
N GLU A 84 -21.54 -8.22 -36.47
CA GLU A 84 -22.01 -7.06 -37.25
C GLU A 84 -21.99 -5.78 -36.40
N ALA A 85 -22.32 -5.84 -35.11
CA ALA A 85 -22.18 -4.72 -34.17
C ALA A 85 -20.72 -4.26 -34.00
N ILE A 86 -19.75 -5.19 -33.94
CA ILE A 86 -18.31 -4.87 -33.93
C ILE A 86 -17.90 -4.19 -35.25
N LYS A 87 -18.48 -4.61 -36.38
CA LYS A 87 -18.19 -4.08 -37.71
C LYS A 87 -18.80 -2.70 -37.94
N GLU A 88 -20.01 -2.45 -37.43
CA GLU A 88 -20.63 -1.12 -37.37
C GLU A 88 -19.87 -0.19 -36.41
N ALA A 89 -19.44 -0.68 -35.23
CA ALA A 89 -18.59 0.09 -34.32
C ALA A 89 -17.22 0.43 -34.94
N ALA A 90 -16.63 -0.48 -35.74
CA ALA A 90 -15.41 -0.21 -36.50
C ALA A 90 -15.63 0.80 -37.63
N ALA A 91 -16.75 0.71 -38.35
CA ALA A 91 -17.12 1.67 -39.40
C ALA A 91 -17.47 3.07 -38.84
N ALA A 92 -18.04 3.14 -37.63
CA ALA A 92 -18.27 4.37 -36.89
C ALA A 92 -16.94 5.00 -36.42
N ARG A 93 -16.00 4.19 -35.89
CA ARG A 93 -14.64 4.64 -35.53
C ARG A 93 -13.84 5.18 -36.71
N ALA A 94 -14.10 4.69 -37.93
CA ALA A 94 -13.41 5.13 -39.15
C ALA A 94 -13.99 6.42 -39.78
N LYS A 95 -14.99 7.07 -39.15
CA LYS A 95 -15.66 8.28 -39.66
C LYS A 95 -15.66 9.48 -38.70
N VAL A 96 -14.87 9.42 -37.63
CA VAL A 96 -14.70 10.56 -36.71
C VAL A 96 -13.39 11.27 -37.03
N ASP A 97 -13.47 12.44 -37.67
CA ASP A 97 -12.33 13.35 -37.79
C ASP A 97 -11.88 13.80 -36.39
N VAL A 98 -10.65 13.43 -36.04
CA VAL A 98 -10.09 13.54 -34.68
C VAL A 98 -9.88 15.00 -34.22
N GLU A 99 -9.97 15.97 -35.13
CA GLU A 99 -9.78 17.41 -34.81
C GLU A 99 -11.06 18.19 -34.47
N LYS A 100 -12.27 17.62 -34.60
CA LYS A 100 -13.54 18.39 -34.40
C LYS A 100 -14.41 18.00 -33.20
N VAL A 101 -13.98 17.07 -32.37
CA VAL A 101 -14.74 16.62 -31.17
C VAL A 101 -14.19 17.24 -29.87
N ARG A 102 -13.16 18.08 -29.93
CA ARG A 102 -12.45 18.60 -28.74
C ARG A 102 -13.24 19.63 -27.91
N ASP A 103 -14.25 20.28 -28.49
CA ASP A 103 -14.86 21.50 -27.92
C ASP A 103 -16.34 21.34 -27.46
N ALA A 104 -16.88 20.11 -27.37
CA ALA A 104 -18.32 19.89 -27.13
C ALA A 104 -18.70 18.92 -25.99
N ALA A 105 -17.74 18.41 -25.22
CA ALA A 105 -18.00 17.55 -24.05
C ALA A 105 -17.24 18.07 -22.83
N GLY A 106 -17.92 18.81 -21.96
CA GLY A 106 -17.38 19.33 -20.71
C GLY A 106 -17.24 18.24 -19.64
N ASP A 107 -16.33 17.29 -19.84
CA ASP A 107 -16.00 16.27 -18.85
C ASP A 107 -14.96 16.80 -17.86
N LYS A 108 -15.42 17.22 -16.68
CA LYS A 108 -14.55 17.59 -15.54
C LYS A 108 -14.15 16.35 -14.72
N THR A 109 -13.67 15.30 -15.38
CA THR A 109 -12.75 14.36 -14.71
C THR A 109 -11.49 15.12 -14.30
N ALA A 110 -11.05 14.97 -13.05
CA ALA A 110 -9.89 15.67 -12.53
C ALA A 110 -8.65 15.43 -13.40
N GLU A 111 -8.19 16.47 -14.09
CA GLU A 111 -6.89 16.45 -14.76
C GLU A 111 -5.81 16.24 -13.69
N ALA A 112 -5.08 15.13 -13.80
CA ALA A 112 -3.87 14.93 -13.04
C ALA A 112 -2.88 16.02 -13.46
N THR A 113 -2.79 17.08 -12.65
CA THR A 113 -2.00 18.27 -12.96
C THR A 113 -0.55 17.85 -13.18
N THR A 114 -0.08 17.99 -14.41
CA THR A 114 1.31 17.78 -14.79
C THR A 114 2.15 18.82 -14.06
N ALA A 115 2.91 18.37 -13.06
CA ALA A 115 3.83 19.25 -12.33
C ALA A 115 4.88 19.82 -13.29
N GLU A 116 5.25 21.09 -13.11
CA GLU A 116 6.30 21.71 -13.90
C GLU A 116 7.65 20.99 -13.68
N PRO A 117 8.50 20.87 -14.72
CA PRO A 117 9.74 20.10 -14.61
C PRO A 117 10.68 20.67 -13.55
N GLY A 118 10.90 19.91 -12.48
CA GLY A 118 11.81 20.26 -11.37
C GLY A 118 11.14 20.77 -10.10
N VAL A 119 9.81 20.95 -10.09
CA VAL A 119 9.06 21.32 -8.88
C VAL A 119 8.79 20.08 -8.02
N SER A 120 9.02 20.17 -6.70
CA SER A 120 8.72 19.08 -5.75
C SER A 120 7.23 18.66 -5.84
N PRO A 121 6.91 17.36 -5.85
CA PRO A 121 5.52 16.89 -5.91
C PRO A 121 4.62 17.52 -4.84
N GLN A 122 5.18 17.81 -3.67
CA GLN A 122 4.50 18.41 -2.53
C GLN A 122 4.21 19.91 -2.75
N ILE A 123 5.11 20.66 -3.41
CA ILE A 123 4.82 22.05 -3.85
C ILE A 123 3.67 22.04 -4.87
N ALA A 124 3.67 21.08 -5.81
CA ALA A 124 2.57 20.95 -6.76
C ALA A 124 1.23 20.59 -6.10
N VAL A 125 1.24 19.88 -4.95
CA VAL A 125 0.05 19.66 -4.13
C VAL A 125 -0.39 20.95 -3.43
N LEU A 126 0.52 21.70 -2.78
CA LEU A 126 0.20 22.98 -2.13
C LEU A 126 -0.42 24.00 -3.11
N ALA A 127 0.17 24.13 -4.30
CA ALA A 127 -0.28 25.07 -5.33
C ALA A 127 -1.72 24.84 -5.81
N ARG A 128 -2.23 23.59 -5.75
CA ARG A 128 -3.65 23.27 -6.08
C ARG A 128 -4.66 23.88 -5.11
N TYR A 129 -4.20 24.34 -3.94
CA TYR A 129 -5.02 24.95 -2.88
C TYR A 129 -4.57 26.39 -2.58
N ASP A 130 -3.88 27.04 -3.53
CA ASP A 130 -3.34 28.39 -3.42
C ASP A 130 -2.36 28.62 -2.24
N LEU A 131 -1.82 27.53 -1.65
CA LEU A 131 -0.86 27.59 -0.55
C LEU A 131 0.57 27.80 -1.08
N GLN A 132 1.29 28.72 -0.44
CA GLN A 132 2.70 28.97 -0.72
C GLN A 132 3.59 28.15 0.24
N PRO A 133 4.80 27.73 -0.17
CA PRO A 133 5.76 27.04 0.68
C PRO A 133 6.47 28.02 1.64
N THR A 134 5.71 28.73 2.47
CA THR A 134 6.22 29.75 3.41
C THR A 134 5.56 29.61 4.79
N SER A 135 6.27 29.99 5.86
CA SER A 135 5.73 29.92 7.22
C SER A 135 4.40 30.65 7.37
N GLU A 136 4.26 31.86 6.80
CA GLU A 136 3.02 32.64 6.90
C GLU A 136 1.83 31.94 6.25
N SER A 137 2.02 31.35 5.06
CA SER A 137 0.95 30.64 4.34
C SER A 137 0.55 29.35 5.07
N LEU A 138 1.53 28.61 5.59
CA LEU A 138 1.26 27.34 6.26
C LEU A 138 0.72 27.52 7.68
N ILE A 139 1.14 28.55 8.44
CA ILE A 139 0.52 28.90 9.73
C ILE A 139 -0.98 29.16 9.54
N LYS A 140 -1.36 29.99 8.56
CA LYS A 140 -2.78 30.25 8.24
C LYS A 140 -3.55 28.96 7.89
N TYR A 141 -2.91 28.04 7.17
CA TYR A 141 -3.50 26.74 6.84
C TYR A 141 -3.73 25.87 8.08
N PHE A 142 -2.73 25.70 8.95
CA PHE A 142 -2.87 24.90 10.18
C PHE A 142 -3.82 25.53 11.20
N ASP A 143 -3.75 26.84 11.40
CA ASP A 143 -4.65 27.54 12.32
C ASP A 143 -6.11 27.46 11.83
N ALA A 144 -6.36 27.49 10.51
CA ALA A 144 -7.69 27.29 9.93
C ALA A 144 -8.22 25.84 10.07
N MET A 145 -7.39 24.85 10.41
CA MET A 145 -7.85 23.49 10.69
C MET A 145 -8.56 23.35 12.03
N GLN A 146 -8.34 24.28 12.97
CA GLN A 146 -9.11 24.38 14.20
C GLN A 146 -10.20 25.45 13.98
N PRO A 147 -11.46 25.06 13.70
CA PRO A 147 -12.50 26.04 13.42
C PRO A 147 -12.77 26.88 14.68
N SER A 148 -12.92 28.19 14.52
CA SER A 148 -13.37 29.04 15.63
C SER A 148 -14.74 28.57 16.15
N PRO A 149 -15.14 28.89 17.40
CA PRO A 149 -16.43 28.48 17.94
C PRO A 149 -17.63 28.87 17.04
N GLU A 150 -17.54 30.03 16.40
CA GLU A 150 -18.53 30.54 15.44
C GLU A 150 -18.55 29.66 14.18
N ARG A 151 -17.37 29.39 13.60
CA ARG A 151 -17.24 28.52 12.42
C ARG A 151 -17.68 27.09 12.71
N ARG A 152 -17.38 26.56 13.90
CA ARG A 152 -17.85 25.25 14.36
C ARG A 152 -19.38 25.20 14.38
N THR A 153 -20.01 26.25 14.91
CA THR A 153 -21.47 26.38 14.98
C THR A 153 -22.11 26.42 13.57
N GLU A 154 -21.47 27.12 12.62
CA GLU A 154 -21.86 27.16 11.20
C GLU A 154 -21.75 25.77 10.53
N LEU A 155 -20.64 25.06 10.74
CA LEU A 155 -20.43 23.71 10.23
C LEU A 155 -21.47 22.73 10.80
N GLU A 156 -21.70 22.75 12.11
CA GLU A 156 -22.72 21.94 12.77
C GLU A 156 -24.14 22.27 12.28
N GLN A 157 -24.41 23.52 11.89
CA GLN A 157 -25.68 23.90 11.25
C GLN A 157 -25.83 23.26 9.87
N HIS A 158 -24.80 23.30 9.03
CA HIS A 158 -24.84 22.62 7.73
C HIS A 158 -24.92 21.09 7.86
N ILE A 159 -24.34 20.49 8.91
CA ILE A 159 -24.56 19.07 9.24
C ILE A 159 -26.04 18.79 9.53
N ARG A 160 -26.72 19.61 10.34
CA ARG A 160 -28.16 19.46 10.59
C ARG A 160 -28.98 19.57 9.31
N GLU A 161 -28.58 20.44 8.39
CA GLU A 161 -29.22 20.61 7.08
C GLU A 161 -29.06 19.39 6.15
N LEU A 162 -28.07 18.51 6.38
CA LEU A 162 -27.98 17.22 5.69
C LEU A 162 -29.15 16.28 6.03
N GLY A 163 -29.83 16.48 7.18
CA GLY A 163 -31.04 15.74 7.58
C GLY A 163 -32.35 16.45 7.21
N SER A 164 -32.29 17.57 6.49
CA SER A 164 -33.50 18.30 6.09
C SER A 164 -34.41 17.45 5.20
N GLU A 165 -35.74 17.50 5.41
CA GLU A 165 -36.74 16.90 4.51
C GLU A 165 -36.58 17.38 3.04
N SER A 166 -36.12 18.62 2.84
CA SER A 166 -35.92 19.18 1.50
C SER A 166 -34.63 18.66 0.85
N PHE A 167 -34.78 17.89 -0.23
CA PHE A 167 -33.65 17.42 -1.04
C PHE A 167 -32.74 18.57 -1.50
N ALA A 168 -33.32 19.70 -1.90
CA ALA A 168 -32.55 20.88 -2.32
C ALA A 168 -31.71 21.49 -1.19
N ALA A 169 -32.19 21.45 0.07
CA ALA A 169 -31.43 21.88 1.23
C ALA A 169 -30.26 20.90 1.50
N ARG A 170 -30.51 19.58 1.50
CA ARG A 170 -29.47 18.55 1.67
C ARG A 170 -28.34 18.66 0.64
N GLU A 171 -28.69 18.87 -0.63
CA GLU A 171 -27.72 19.08 -1.72
C GLU A 171 -26.96 20.40 -1.60
N THR A 172 -27.58 21.45 -1.05
CA THR A 172 -26.92 22.75 -0.83
C THR A 172 -25.93 22.67 0.32
N ALA A 173 -26.34 22.14 1.46
CA ALA A 173 -25.46 21.91 2.62
C ALA A 173 -24.27 21.02 2.25
N MET A 174 -24.50 19.91 1.52
CA MET A 174 -23.42 19.05 1.04
C MET A 174 -22.40 19.81 0.15
N LYS A 175 -22.86 20.68 -0.75
CA LYS A 175 -21.97 21.50 -1.59
C LYS A 175 -21.20 22.57 -0.80
N LEU A 176 -21.79 23.13 0.25
CA LEU A 176 -21.10 24.09 1.13
C LEU A 176 -19.99 23.41 1.93
N LEU A 177 -20.30 22.28 2.57
CA LEU A 177 -19.34 21.48 3.32
C LEU A 177 -18.16 21.01 2.44
N MET A 178 -18.43 20.50 1.22
CA MET A 178 -17.38 20.11 0.28
C MET A 178 -16.50 21.27 -0.22
N ARG A 179 -17.00 22.51 -0.21
CA ARG A 179 -16.25 23.71 -0.64
C ARG A 179 -15.35 24.30 0.44
N GLN A 180 -15.60 23.98 1.70
CA GLN A 180 -14.88 24.57 2.84
C GLN A 180 -14.49 23.47 3.86
N PRO A 181 -13.56 22.56 3.48
CA PRO A 181 -13.17 21.42 4.30
C PRO A 181 -12.31 21.79 5.54
N ALA A 182 -11.87 23.05 5.67
CA ALA A 182 -11.12 23.52 6.82
C ALA A 182 -11.95 23.42 8.11
N GLY A 183 -11.41 22.74 9.12
CA GLY A 183 -12.09 22.48 10.39
C GLY A 183 -13.29 21.53 10.32
N LEU A 184 -13.46 20.80 9.22
CA LEU A 184 -14.65 19.96 9.00
C LEU A 184 -14.52 18.53 9.56
N HIS A 185 -13.30 18.06 9.84
CA HIS A 185 -13.02 16.65 10.12
C HIS A 185 -13.70 16.13 11.41
N ASP A 186 -13.51 16.80 12.55
CA ASP A 186 -14.06 16.35 13.84
C ASP A 186 -15.61 16.44 13.87
N VAL A 187 -16.15 17.49 13.26
CA VAL A 187 -17.59 17.70 13.05
C VAL A 187 -18.19 16.58 12.19
N LEU A 188 -17.56 16.20 11.07
CA LEU A 188 -18.03 15.08 10.25
C LEU A 188 -17.89 13.73 10.95
N VAL A 189 -16.76 13.45 11.59
CA VAL A 189 -16.54 12.20 12.34
C VAL A 189 -17.62 12.03 13.42
N SER A 190 -17.98 13.10 14.11
CA SER A 190 -19.10 13.11 15.06
C SER A 190 -20.44 12.85 14.37
N ALA A 191 -20.70 13.53 13.24
CA ALA A 191 -21.94 13.37 12.47
C ALA A 191 -22.14 11.97 11.87
N THR A 192 -21.07 11.22 11.56
CA THR A 192 -21.19 9.80 11.14
C THR A 192 -21.82 8.88 12.19
N LYS A 193 -21.91 9.34 13.45
CA LYS A 193 -22.52 8.65 14.59
C LYS A 193 -23.92 9.19 14.96
N SER A 194 -24.47 10.15 14.20
CA SER A 194 -25.81 10.70 14.40
C SER A 194 -26.89 9.60 14.42
N ASP A 195 -28.04 9.82 15.07
CA ASP A 195 -29.18 8.90 14.99
C ASP A 195 -29.91 8.97 13.63
N ASP A 196 -29.81 10.10 12.94
CA ASP A 196 -30.39 10.34 11.61
C ASP A 196 -29.61 9.56 10.51
N PRO A 197 -30.25 8.65 9.76
CA PRO A 197 -29.61 7.88 8.70
C PRO A 197 -29.06 8.72 7.52
N GLU A 198 -29.74 9.80 7.13
CA GLU A 198 -29.35 10.65 6.01
C GLU A 198 -28.17 11.54 6.41
N ILE A 199 -28.17 12.10 7.64
CA ILE A 199 -26.99 12.78 8.19
C ILE A 199 -25.81 11.82 8.24
N ARG A 200 -25.94 10.62 8.82
CA ARG A 200 -24.84 9.63 8.87
C ARG A 200 -24.28 9.33 7.48
N TRP A 201 -25.15 9.04 6.51
CA TRP A 201 -24.74 8.64 5.16
C TRP A 201 -24.08 9.79 4.40
N ARG A 202 -24.67 10.99 4.43
CA ARG A 202 -24.10 12.17 3.75
C ARG A 202 -22.81 12.62 4.42
N SER A 203 -22.76 12.69 5.75
CA SER A 203 -21.52 13.05 6.47
C SER A 203 -20.41 12.06 6.18
N LYS A 204 -20.68 10.75 6.17
CA LYS A 204 -19.69 9.76 5.76
C LYS A 204 -19.22 9.97 4.32
N ARG A 205 -20.14 10.19 3.37
CA ARG A 205 -19.79 10.42 1.97
C ARG A 205 -18.96 11.69 1.77
N ILE A 206 -19.25 12.78 2.48
CA ILE A 206 -18.43 14.00 2.45
C ILE A 206 -17.06 13.71 3.04
N LEU A 207 -17.00 13.02 4.19
CA LEU A 207 -15.74 12.65 4.86
C LEU A 207 -14.86 11.82 3.93
N ASP A 208 -15.38 10.70 3.40
CA ASP A 208 -14.67 9.80 2.47
C ASP A 208 -14.11 10.57 1.25
N GLN A 209 -14.83 11.60 0.76
CA GLN A 209 -14.40 12.43 -0.38
C GLN A 209 -13.36 13.49 0.01
N THR A 210 -13.51 14.18 1.15
CA THR A 210 -12.59 15.26 1.56
C THR A 210 -11.34 14.74 2.28
N GLN A 211 -11.39 13.55 2.88
CA GLN A 211 -10.33 13.04 3.75
C GLN A 211 -9.07 12.62 2.97
N ALA A 212 -9.20 11.98 1.81
CA ALA A 212 -8.04 11.61 0.99
C ALA A 212 -7.27 12.85 0.50
N GLU A 213 -8.01 13.85 0.02
CA GLU A 213 -7.45 15.12 -0.48
C GLU A 213 -6.87 15.97 0.67
N GLY A 214 -7.56 16.06 1.81
CA GLY A 214 -7.08 16.74 3.00
C GLY A 214 -5.83 16.10 3.61
N ARG A 215 -5.74 14.76 3.67
CA ARG A 215 -4.55 14.04 4.15
C ARG A 215 -3.36 14.22 3.20
N SER A 216 -3.57 14.18 1.89
CA SER A 216 -2.52 14.45 0.90
C SER A 216 -1.98 15.88 1.05
N LEU A 217 -2.85 16.86 1.29
CA LEU A 217 -2.45 18.25 1.52
C LEU A 217 -1.72 18.44 2.86
N LEU A 218 -2.21 17.82 3.93
CA LEU A 218 -1.56 17.82 5.24
C LEU A 218 -0.16 17.21 5.17
N PHE A 219 -0.01 16.04 4.55
CA PHE A 219 1.30 15.42 4.33
C PHE A 219 2.25 16.32 3.53
N ALA A 220 1.76 16.92 2.44
CA ALA A 220 2.54 17.85 1.62
C ALA A 220 3.01 19.07 2.43
N ALA A 221 2.14 19.71 3.22
CA ALA A 221 2.51 20.82 4.08
C ALA A 221 3.57 20.44 5.13
N LEU A 222 3.40 19.31 5.82
CA LEU A 222 4.38 18.80 6.79
C LEU A 222 5.73 18.50 6.13
N THR A 223 5.73 17.92 4.94
CA THR A 223 6.94 17.61 4.18
C THR A 223 7.68 18.86 3.72
N ILE A 224 6.97 19.89 3.27
CA ILE A 224 7.58 21.16 2.83
C ILE A 224 8.18 21.94 4.00
N ILE A 225 7.57 21.91 5.19
CA ILE A 225 8.18 22.50 6.41
C ILE A 225 9.55 21.87 6.70
N ARG A 226 9.65 20.54 6.54
CA ARG A 226 10.90 19.79 6.72
C ARG A 226 11.93 20.13 5.63
N GLU A 227 11.52 20.10 4.36
CA GLU A 227 12.43 20.24 3.22
C GLU A 227 12.99 21.66 3.10
N GLU A 228 12.15 22.68 3.30
CA GLU A 228 12.54 24.09 3.23
C GLU A 228 12.97 24.67 4.60
N ASN A 229 12.99 23.85 5.66
CA ASN A 229 13.32 24.22 7.04
C ASN A 229 12.57 25.49 7.53
N LEU A 230 11.27 25.54 7.28
CA LEU A 230 10.44 26.72 7.55
C LEU A 230 10.29 26.94 9.06
N PRO A 231 10.75 28.07 9.65
CA PRO A 231 10.75 28.27 11.09
C PRO A 231 9.40 28.80 11.62
N GLY A 232 9.13 28.56 12.90
CA GLY A 232 8.06 29.22 13.65
C GLY A 232 6.68 28.59 13.57
N LEU A 233 6.54 27.36 13.07
CA LEU A 233 5.26 26.65 12.97
C LEU A 233 4.98 25.69 14.15
N ALA A 234 5.88 25.59 15.13
CA ALA A 234 5.85 24.57 16.18
C ALA A 234 4.50 24.51 16.94
N SER A 235 3.93 25.65 17.33
CA SER A 235 2.64 25.69 18.03
C SER A 235 1.48 25.22 17.14
N SER A 236 1.40 25.69 15.89
CA SER A 236 0.34 25.31 14.94
C SER A 236 0.45 23.84 14.52
N LEU A 237 1.68 23.28 14.44
CA LEU A 237 1.88 21.85 14.21
C LEU A 237 1.37 21.00 15.38
N LEU A 238 1.71 21.34 16.62
CA LEU A 238 1.22 20.61 17.80
C LEU A 238 -0.31 20.66 17.92
N LYS A 239 -0.92 21.80 17.57
CA LYS A 239 -2.40 21.94 17.47
C LYS A 239 -3.03 21.07 16.38
N SER A 240 -2.31 20.80 15.29
CA SER A 240 -2.79 19.95 14.18
C SER A 240 -2.61 18.45 14.42
N LEU A 241 -1.87 18.04 15.46
CA LEU A 241 -1.59 16.63 15.78
C LEU A 241 -2.83 15.72 15.83
N PRO A 242 -4.01 16.13 16.37
CA PRO A 242 -5.21 15.30 16.37
C PRO A 242 -5.74 14.91 14.97
N LEU A 243 -5.27 15.58 13.91
CA LEU A 243 -5.61 15.31 12.51
C LEU A 243 -4.64 14.30 11.86
N CYS A 244 -3.55 13.97 12.55
CA CYS A 244 -2.60 12.93 12.15
C CYS A 244 -3.04 11.57 12.72
N ASP A 245 -4.18 11.08 12.24
CA ASP A 245 -4.77 9.80 12.66
C ASP A 245 -3.96 8.58 12.21
N GLU A 246 -3.34 8.66 11.03
CA GLU A 246 -2.45 7.63 10.48
C GLU A 246 -0.97 7.83 10.88
N GLU A 247 -0.25 6.73 11.13
CA GLU A 247 1.15 6.76 11.59
C GLU A 247 2.08 7.50 10.63
N HIS A 248 1.80 7.43 9.32
CA HIS A 248 2.60 8.11 8.30
C HIS A 248 2.51 9.65 8.43
N LEU A 249 1.34 10.19 8.80
CA LEU A 249 1.14 11.60 9.13
C LEU A 249 1.83 11.98 10.44
N ARG A 250 1.76 11.11 11.46
CA ARG A 250 2.47 11.33 12.74
C ARG A 250 3.98 11.40 12.55
N ILE A 251 4.56 10.53 11.73
CA ILE A 251 5.99 10.57 11.37
C ILE A 251 6.33 11.87 10.62
N ALA A 252 5.51 12.27 9.64
CA ALA A 252 5.69 13.52 8.92
C ALA A 252 5.64 14.74 9.85
N LEU A 253 4.67 14.79 10.77
CA LEU A 253 4.52 15.88 11.75
C LEU A 253 5.70 15.96 12.71
N ARG A 254 6.17 14.83 13.27
CA ARG A 254 7.36 14.82 14.15
C ARG A 254 8.60 15.36 13.43
N ARG A 255 8.82 14.96 12.17
CA ARG A 255 9.94 15.46 11.33
C ARG A 255 9.79 16.95 11.00
N ALA A 256 8.58 17.42 10.70
CA ALA A 256 8.29 18.84 10.47
C ALA A 256 8.48 19.69 11.73
N LEU A 257 8.07 19.17 12.89
CA LEU A 257 8.23 19.83 14.20
C LEU A 257 9.71 20.00 14.55
N ILE A 258 10.53 18.96 14.34
CA ILE A 258 11.99 19.03 14.49
C ILE A 258 12.59 20.13 13.60
N ALA A 259 12.19 20.22 12.33
CA ALA A 259 12.74 21.20 11.40
C ALA A 259 12.30 22.66 11.66
N THR A 260 11.11 22.87 12.23
CA THR A 260 10.55 24.22 12.45
C THR A 260 10.83 24.80 13.84
N ALA A 261 11.03 23.94 14.83
CA ALA A 261 11.18 24.35 16.22
C ALA A 261 12.53 25.03 16.46
N THR A 262 12.53 25.98 17.38
CA THR A 262 13.71 26.77 17.75
C THR A 262 13.92 26.74 19.26
N THR A 263 15.07 27.21 19.74
CA THR A 263 15.35 27.34 21.17
C THR A 263 14.37 28.24 21.92
N LYS A 264 13.60 29.09 21.22
CA LYS A 264 12.51 29.90 21.80
C LYS A 264 11.28 29.08 22.16
N ASP A 265 11.08 27.95 21.48
CA ASP A 265 9.93 27.06 21.66
C ASP A 265 10.13 26.08 22.81
N LEU A 266 11.37 25.90 23.30
CA LEU A 266 11.72 24.99 24.39
C LEU A 266 10.80 25.06 25.63
N PRO A 267 10.35 26.23 26.14
CA PRO A 267 9.41 26.27 27.26
C PRO A 267 8.08 25.56 26.96
N MET A 268 7.48 25.85 25.80
CA MET A 268 6.23 25.22 25.32
C MET A 268 6.42 23.72 25.07
N LEU A 269 7.55 23.32 24.46
CA LEU A 269 7.84 21.92 24.21
C LEU A 269 8.00 21.12 25.51
N VAL A 270 8.63 21.70 26.53
CA VAL A 270 8.79 21.06 27.85
C VAL A 270 7.46 20.99 28.61
N GLU A 271 6.61 22.01 28.49
CA GLU A 271 5.25 21.99 29.03
C GLU A 271 4.39 20.88 28.39
N GLY A 272 4.48 20.73 27.06
CA GLY A 272 3.79 19.70 26.28
C GLY A 272 4.14 18.24 26.65
N LEU A 273 5.19 18.01 27.46
CA LEU A 273 5.44 16.69 28.05
C LEU A 273 4.44 16.31 29.14
N SER A 274 3.57 17.23 29.56
CA SER A 274 2.48 16.97 30.52
C SER A 274 1.13 16.71 29.84
N GLU A 275 1.07 16.77 28.50
CA GLU A 275 -0.16 16.57 27.74
C GLU A 275 -0.68 15.14 27.85
N ALA A 276 -2.01 15.00 27.84
CA ALA A 276 -2.67 13.71 28.02
C ALA A 276 -2.39 12.74 26.86
N ASP A 277 -2.27 13.25 25.63
CA ASP A 277 -1.98 12.45 24.43
C ASP A 277 -0.51 12.00 24.39
N PRO A 278 -0.22 10.68 24.41
CA PRO A 278 1.13 10.15 24.27
C PRO A 278 1.83 10.58 22.98
N GLN A 279 1.08 10.82 21.88
CA GLN A 279 1.66 11.27 20.62
C GLN A 279 2.20 12.69 20.71
N HIS A 280 1.56 13.56 21.51
CA HIS A 280 2.04 14.90 21.79
C HIS A 280 3.35 14.85 22.55
N ARG A 281 3.41 14.06 23.63
CA ARG A 281 4.62 13.86 24.44
C ARG A 281 5.80 13.36 23.60
N ILE A 282 5.57 12.41 22.70
CA ILE A 282 6.60 11.92 21.75
C ILE A 282 7.07 13.01 20.79
N ALA A 283 6.15 13.79 20.22
CA ALA A 283 6.49 14.82 19.25
C ALA A 283 7.36 15.92 19.86
N VAL A 284 6.97 16.45 21.02
CA VAL A 284 7.77 17.49 21.70
C VAL A 284 9.09 16.95 22.23
N LEU A 285 9.14 15.70 22.72
CA LEU A 285 10.38 15.10 23.20
C LEU A 285 11.41 14.92 22.06
N GLY A 286 10.94 14.55 20.87
CA GLY A 286 11.78 14.48 19.66
C GLY A 286 12.35 15.84 19.27
N ALA A 287 11.54 16.91 19.31
CA ALA A 287 12.02 18.27 19.04
C ALA A 287 13.01 18.78 20.10
N ILE A 288 12.80 18.45 21.39
CA ILE A 288 13.75 18.80 22.46
C ILE A 288 15.10 18.09 22.28
N ALA A 289 15.12 16.85 21.78
CA ALA A 289 16.37 16.10 21.56
C ALA A 289 17.34 16.78 20.58
N GLU A 290 16.81 17.40 19.54
CA GLU A 290 17.57 18.12 18.52
C GLU A 290 17.93 19.56 18.96
N LEU A 291 17.10 20.19 19.80
CA LEU A 291 17.32 21.56 20.29
C LEU A 291 18.22 21.67 21.53
N ASP A 292 18.10 20.72 22.46
CA ASP A 292 18.82 20.68 23.75
C ASP A 292 19.01 19.22 24.18
N THR A 293 20.06 18.61 23.62
CA THR A 293 20.38 17.20 23.85
C THR A 293 20.55 16.87 25.33
N ALA A 294 21.21 17.75 26.11
CA ALA A 294 21.45 17.52 27.53
C ALA A 294 20.13 17.47 28.32
N ARG A 295 19.24 18.44 28.09
CA ARG A 295 17.92 18.48 28.72
C ARG A 295 17.01 17.35 28.26
N SER A 296 17.10 16.94 26.99
CA SER A 296 16.36 15.80 26.45
C SER A 296 16.69 14.50 27.18
N VAL A 297 17.96 14.31 27.58
CA VAL A 297 18.43 13.16 28.35
C VAL A 297 17.89 13.20 29.77
N GLU A 298 17.92 14.35 30.45
CA GLU A 298 17.32 14.51 31.79
C GLU A 298 15.81 14.25 31.82
N LEU A 299 15.09 14.72 30.80
CA LEU A 299 13.65 14.51 30.64
C LEU A 299 13.34 13.05 30.29
N SER A 300 14.11 12.45 29.38
CA SER A 300 13.94 11.05 28.99
C SER A 300 14.16 10.09 30.16
N LEU A 301 15.10 10.36 31.07
CA LEU A 301 15.29 9.58 32.30
C LEU A 301 14.03 9.53 33.17
N LYS A 302 13.30 10.66 33.26
CA LYS A 302 12.02 10.73 34.01
C LYS A 302 10.91 9.99 33.25
N LEU A 303 10.85 10.16 31.93
CA LEU A 303 9.84 9.55 31.06
C LEU A 303 10.04 8.04 30.81
N LEU A 304 11.13 7.43 31.30
CA LEU A 304 11.23 5.97 31.43
C LEU A 304 10.13 5.36 32.31
N SER A 305 9.49 6.15 33.18
CA SER A 305 8.34 5.75 33.99
C SER A 305 7.00 6.35 33.53
N ASP A 306 6.92 6.93 32.33
CA ASP A 306 5.67 7.43 31.72
C ASP A 306 4.60 6.31 31.66
N ASP A 307 3.32 6.65 31.75
CA ASP A 307 2.23 5.66 31.75
C ASP A 307 2.10 4.95 30.39
N ALA A 308 2.28 5.69 29.30
CA ALA A 308 2.18 5.19 27.93
C ALA A 308 3.45 4.41 27.52
N PRO A 309 3.33 3.11 27.16
CA PRO A 309 4.49 2.30 26.78
C PRO A 309 5.30 2.85 25.61
N ILE A 310 4.64 3.56 24.67
CA ILE A 310 5.27 4.14 23.50
C ILE A 310 6.14 5.38 23.83
N VAL A 311 5.75 6.19 24.83
CA VAL A 311 6.58 7.30 25.32
C VAL A 311 7.83 6.75 26.02
N ARG A 312 7.67 5.69 26.83
CA ARG A 312 8.80 4.97 27.43
C ARG A 312 9.77 4.44 26.36
N ALA A 313 9.26 3.90 25.26
CA ALA A 313 10.08 3.43 24.13
C ALA A 313 10.88 4.58 23.47
N THR A 314 10.22 5.69 23.15
CA THR A 314 10.87 6.89 22.58
C THR A 314 11.94 7.46 23.51
N SER A 315 11.62 7.60 24.81
CA SER A 315 12.56 8.11 25.82
C SER A 315 13.77 7.21 25.97
N ALA A 316 13.56 5.89 26.01
CA ALA A 316 14.65 4.93 26.06
C ALA A 316 15.50 4.92 24.78
N ARG A 317 14.91 5.18 23.60
CA ARG A 317 15.67 5.37 22.36
C ARG A 317 16.51 6.64 22.37
N ILE A 318 15.99 7.78 22.85
CA ILE A 318 16.77 9.02 22.98
C ILE A 318 17.96 8.82 23.93
N LEU A 319 17.76 8.07 25.03
CA LEU A 319 18.84 7.66 25.92
C LEU A 319 19.86 6.75 25.22
N ALA A 320 19.43 5.75 24.46
CA ALA A 320 20.33 4.87 23.70
C ALA A 320 21.13 5.63 22.62
N VAL A 321 20.50 6.58 21.90
CA VAL A 321 21.18 7.51 20.97
C VAL A 321 22.28 8.29 21.70
N ASN A 322 22.04 8.70 22.95
CA ASN A 322 23.00 9.40 23.79
C ASN A 322 23.93 8.46 24.60
N ASN A 323 24.03 7.19 24.20
CA ASN A 323 24.85 6.15 24.84
C ASN A 323 24.59 5.97 26.36
N ARG A 324 23.33 6.13 26.80
CA ARG A 324 22.89 5.96 28.18
C ARG A 324 22.34 4.55 28.42
N ARG A 325 23.08 3.74 29.21
CA ARG A 325 22.73 2.35 29.56
C ARG A 325 21.43 2.23 30.36
N GLU A 326 20.98 3.32 30.98
CA GLU A 326 19.71 3.42 31.70
C GLU A 326 18.49 3.13 30.81
N SER A 327 18.63 3.21 29.49
CA SER A 327 17.63 2.77 28.52
C SER A 327 17.37 1.26 28.55
N LEU A 328 18.40 0.44 28.79
CA LEU A 328 18.37 -1.01 28.52
C LEU A 328 17.29 -1.78 29.30
N PRO A 329 17.08 -1.57 30.62
CA PRO A 329 16.04 -2.28 31.36
C PRO A 329 14.62 -1.97 30.86
N THR A 330 14.37 -0.70 30.51
CA THR A 330 13.07 -0.27 29.98
C THR A 330 12.83 -0.84 28.58
N LEU A 331 13.84 -0.83 27.70
CA LEU A 331 13.72 -1.42 26.37
C LEU A 331 13.38 -2.91 26.43
N VAL A 332 14.08 -3.70 27.26
CA VAL A 332 13.79 -5.14 27.40
C VAL A 332 12.40 -5.37 27.99
N LYS A 333 11.99 -4.59 29.01
CA LYS A 333 10.63 -4.68 29.56
C LYS A 333 9.55 -4.40 28.50
N LEU A 334 9.81 -3.48 27.57
CA LEU A 334 8.90 -3.12 26.49
C LEU A 334 8.80 -4.18 25.39
N LEU A 335 9.71 -5.17 25.34
CA LEU A 335 9.56 -6.35 24.48
C LEU A 335 8.37 -7.24 24.90
N ASP A 336 7.81 -7.08 26.11
CA ASP A 336 6.55 -7.72 26.53
C ASP A 336 5.30 -6.82 26.46
N ALA A 337 5.40 -5.62 25.88
CA ALA A 337 4.22 -4.78 25.67
C ALA A 337 3.21 -5.48 24.74
N ASP A 338 1.91 -5.34 25.01
CA ASP A 338 0.88 -5.95 24.15
C ASP A 338 0.76 -5.23 22.79
N ASP A 339 1.11 -3.93 22.74
CA ASP A 339 1.22 -3.14 21.50
C ASP A 339 2.46 -3.54 20.68
N VAL A 340 2.22 -3.92 19.42
CA VAL A 340 3.21 -4.28 18.40
C VAL A 340 4.20 -3.15 18.12
N ALA A 341 3.74 -1.89 18.00
CA ALA A 341 4.58 -0.75 17.65
C ALA A 341 5.58 -0.43 18.77
N VAL A 342 5.17 -0.66 20.02
CA VAL A 342 6.03 -0.51 21.21
C VAL A 342 7.12 -1.59 21.22
N ARG A 343 6.75 -2.86 21.01
CA ARG A 343 7.73 -3.96 20.91
C ARG A 343 8.72 -3.74 19.77
N LEU A 344 8.23 -3.21 18.65
CA LEU A 344 9.02 -2.89 17.46
C LEU A 344 10.11 -1.85 17.75
N GLU A 345 9.73 -0.69 18.29
CA GLU A 345 10.69 0.39 18.56
C GLU A 345 11.70 -0.01 19.64
N ALA A 346 11.25 -0.73 20.67
CA ALA A 346 12.11 -1.29 21.70
C ALA A 346 13.13 -2.29 21.14
N PHE A 347 12.68 -3.24 20.31
CA PHE A 347 13.54 -4.25 19.69
C PHE A 347 14.52 -3.66 18.67
N ARG A 348 14.06 -2.74 17.81
CA ARG A 348 14.90 -2.00 16.86
C ARG A 348 16.03 -1.29 17.61
N THR A 349 15.69 -0.57 18.68
CA THR A 349 16.67 0.15 19.50
C THR A 349 17.66 -0.80 20.16
N LEU A 350 17.20 -1.89 20.78
CA LEU A 350 18.09 -2.90 21.38
C LEU A 350 19.03 -3.51 20.34
N ARG A 351 18.54 -3.92 19.17
CA ARG A 351 19.36 -4.53 18.12
C ARG A 351 20.40 -3.54 17.57
N SER A 352 20.02 -2.28 17.32
CA SER A 352 20.97 -1.25 16.91
C SER A 352 21.99 -0.93 18.01
N TYR A 353 21.61 -0.93 19.29
CA TYR A 353 22.49 -0.50 20.39
C TYR A 353 23.41 -1.61 20.90
N THR A 354 22.94 -2.86 20.93
CA THR A 354 23.67 -4.01 21.47
C THR A 354 24.27 -4.92 20.39
N GLY A 355 23.69 -4.91 19.18
CA GLY A 355 23.96 -5.92 18.15
C GLY A 355 23.22 -7.25 18.34
N GLU A 356 22.57 -7.47 19.47
CA GLU A 356 21.93 -8.73 19.84
C GLU A 356 20.45 -8.80 19.43
N ALA A 357 19.94 -10.04 19.34
CA ALA A 357 18.54 -10.32 19.00
C ALA A 357 17.91 -11.44 19.84
N PHE A 358 18.71 -12.40 20.33
CA PHE A 358 18.31 -13.60 21.10
C PHE A 358 17.14 -14.44 20.55
N GLY A 359 16.84 -14.31 19.24
CA GLY A 359 15.71 -14.98 18.59
C GLY A 359 14.34 -14.34 18.89
N PHE A 360 14.31 -13.13 19.46
CA PHE A 360 13.07 -12.40 19.69
C PHE A 360 12.39 -12.03 18.36
N THR A 361 11.07 -12.18 18.31
CA THR A 361 10.25 -11.89 17.13
C THR A 361 9.10 -10.96 17.52
N VAL A 362 9.08 -9.75 16.95
CA VAL A 362 8.17 -8.64 17.35
C VAL A 362 6.69 -9.02 17.30
N TYR A 363 6.25 -9.80 16.32
CA TYR A 363 4.84 -10.19 16.12
C TYR A 363 4.56 -11.64 16.55
N ALA A 364 5.43 -12.26 17.34
CA ALA A 364 5.15 -13.58 17.89
C ALA A 364 4.06 -13.50 18.97
N PRO A 365 3.21 -14.54 19.11
CA PRO A 365 2.30 -14.69 20.24
C PRO A 365 3.01 -14.56 21.59
N LYS A 366 2.28 -14.19 22.64
CA LYS A 366 2.87 -13.88 23.97
C LYS A 366 3.63 -15.09 24.54
N GLU A 367 3.11 -16.28 24.28
CA GLU A 367 3.64 -17.58 24.66
C GLU A 367 5.03 -17.81 24.04
N GLU A 368 5.19 -17.50 22.74
CA GLU A 368 6.45 -17.65 21.99
C GLU A 368 7.49 -16.58 22.33
N ARG A 369 7.08 -15.44 22.90
CA ARG A 369 8.00 -14.36 23.32
C ARG A 369 8.70 -14.63 24.65
N SER A 370 8.20 -15.57 25.46
CA SER A 370 8.72 -15.90 26.80
C SER A 370 10.23 -16.26 26.82
N ALA A 371 10.64 -17.32 26.10
CA ALA A 371 12.03 -17.78 26.12
C ALA A 371 13.05 -16.76 25.54
N PRO A 372 12.74 -15.97 24.49
CA PRO A 372 13.58 -14.83 24.10
C PRO A 372 13.64 -13.72 25.16
N LEU A 373 12.56 -13.43 25.89
CA LEU A 373 12.54 -12.45 26.98
C LEU A 373 13.42 -12.89 28.16
N GLU A 374 13.38 -14.17 28.53
CA GLU A 374 14.28 -14.75 29.54
C GLU A 374 15.75 -14.52 29.20
N LYS A 375 16.16 -14.78 27.94
CA LYS A 375 17.52 -14.50 27.46
C LYS A 375 17.90 -13.01 27.54
N TRP A 376 16.98 -12.12 27.20
CA TRP A 376 17.20 -10.67 27.35
C TRP A 376 17.37 -10.25 28.81
N ASN A 377 16.58 -10.82 29.73
CA ASN A 377 16.71 -10.56 31.17
C ASN A 377 18.02 -11.13 31.74
N GLU A 378 18.40 -12.35 31.37
CA GLU A 378 19.70 -12.93 31.76
C GLU A 378 20.87 -12.09 31.25
N TRP A 379 20.81 -11.58 30.01
CA TRP A 379 21.82 -10.68 29.46
C TRP A 379 21.85 -9.33 30.19
N LEU A 380 20.70 -8.79 30.58
CA LEU A 380 20.64 -7.59 31.42
C LEU A 380 21.38 -7.79 32.73
N GLU A 381 21.08 -8.86 33.45
CA GLU A 381 21.70 -9.15 34.76
C GLU A 381 23.21 -9.42 34.64
N LYS A 382 23.63 -10.21 33.65
CA LYS A 382 24.99 -10.76 33.57
C LYS A 382 25.97 -9.92 32.75
N SER A 383 25.48 -9.09 31.81
CA SER A 383 26.33 -8.52 30.76
C SER A 383 26.07 -7.06 30.42
N SER A 384 24.89 -6.49 30.73
CA SER A 384 24.57 -5.11 30.30
C SER A 384 25.49 -4.01 30.85
N SER A 385 26.18 -4.26 31.96
CA SER A 385 27.14 -3.31 32.57
C SER A 385 28.48 -3.27 31.83
N THR A 386 28.91 -4.39 31.22
CA THR A 386 30.21 -4.55 30.56
C THR A 386 30.13 -4.72 29.05
N ALA A 387 28.94 -4.97 28.51
CA ALA A 387 28.71 -5.13 27.07
C ALA A 387 29.25 -3.94 26.28
N LEU A 388 29.86 -4.23 25.12
CA LEU A 388 30.21 -3.23 24.13
C LEU A 388 28.92 -2.80 23.42
N LEU A 389 28.64 -1.49 23.41
CA LEU A 389 27.45 -0.93 22.81
C LEU A 389 27.84 -0.10 21.58
N LYS A 390 27.02 -0.15 20.54
CA LYS A 390 27.24 0.52 19.27
C LYS A 390 26.79 1.98 19.34
N HIS A 391 27.63 2.90 18.90
CA HIS A 391 27.31 4.31 18.81
C HIS A 391 28.08 4.95 17.64
N PRO A 392 27.45 5.79 16.79
CA PRO A 392 26.02 6.14 16.78
C PRO A 392 25.13 4.92 16.51
N LEU A 393 23.83 5.02 16.80
CA LEU A 393 22.89 3.97 16.43
C LEU A 393 22.69 3.97 14.92
N ASP A 394 22.94 2.81 14.27
CA ASP A 394 22.67 2.65 12.85
C ASP A 394 21.18 2.90 12.57
N ASN A 395 20.84 3.90 11.74
CA ASN A 395 19.46 4.23 11.39
C ASN A 395 18.91 3.31 10.28
N VAL A 396 19.18 2.01 10.42
CA VAL A 396 18.82 0.95 9.47
C VAL A 396 17.30 0.93 9.25
N PRO A 397 16.82 0.80 8.00
CA PRO A 397 15.43 0.44 7.72
C PRO A 397 15.02 -0.74 8.58
N ILE A 398 13.79 -0.73 9.10
CA ILE A 398 13.32 -1.78 10.01
C ILE A 398 13.55 -3.16 9.38
N ASP A 399 14.30 -3.98 10.10
CA ASP A 399 14.57 -5.37 9.79
C ASP A 399 14.10 -6.21 11.00
N LEU A 400 12.91 -6.78 10.84
CA LEU A 400 12.17 -7.66 11.75
C LEU A 400 12.72 -9.09 11.77
N GLY A 401 13.77 -9.37 11.00
CA GLY A 401 14.29 -10.72 10.81
C GLY A 401 13.43 -11.59 9.89
N ARG A 402 12.59 -10.99 9.02
CA ARG A 402 11.63 -11.70 8.16
C ARG A 402 12.00 -11.64 6.67
N ILE A 403 11.71 -12.72 5.96
CA ILE A 403 11.79 -12.84 4.49
C ILE A 403 10.39 -13.19 4.00
N LEU A 404 9.69 -12.23 3.39
CA LEU A 404 8.43 -12.49 2.69
C LEU A 404 8.74 -12.93 1.26
N VAL A 405 8.14 -14.03 0.80
CA VAL A 405 8.44 -14.65 -0.51
C VAL A 405 7.15 -14.95 -1.27
N THR A 406 7.12 -14.63 -2.56
CA THR A 406 6.05 -15.00 -3.51
C THR A 406 6.45 -16.25 -4.30
N ASN A 407 5.61 -17.28 -4.27
CA ASN A 407 5.75 -18.49 -5.08
C ASN A 407 4.65 -18.51 -6.15
N HIS A 408 5.03 -18.17 -7.38
CA HIS A 408 4.12 -18.14 -8.53
C HIS A 408 3.77 -19.53 -9.04
N GLY A 409 4.60 -20.54 -8.76
CA GLY A 409 4.36 -21.93 -9.18
C GLY A 409 3.32 -22.64 -8.31
N GLN A 410 3.17 -22.23 -7.05
CA GLN A 410 2.23 -22.82 -6.09
C GLN A 410 1.03 -21.93 -5.73
N ASN A 411 0.94 -20.71 -6.29
CA ASN A 411 -0.03 -19.68 -5.89
C ASN A 411 -0.05 -19.46 -4.36
N LYS A 412 1.14 -19.20 -3.81
CA LYS A 412 1.35 -19.01 -2.37
C LYS A 412 2.26 -17.82 -2.07
N VAL A 413 2.05 -17.24 -0.90
CA VAL A 413 3.00 -16.36 -0.23
C VAL A 413 3.46 -17.05 1.04
N ILE A 414 4.76 -17.01 1.32
CA ILE A 414 5.38 -17.67 2.47
C ILE A 414 6.31 -16.68 3.16
N GLU A 415 6.29 -16.66 4.49
CA GLU A 415 7.19 -15.87 5.31
C GLU A 415 8.13 -16.78 6.10
N PHE A 416 9.41 -16.45 6.08
CA PHE A 416 10.45 -17.15 6.84
C PHE A 416 11.14 -16.19 7.82
N ASP A 417 11.74 -16.72 8.87
CA ASP A 417 12.73 -15.98 9.65
C ASP A 417 14.11 -15.99 8.96
N VAL A 418 15.07 -15.27 9.55
CA VAL A 418 16.47 -15.24 9.11
C VAL A 418 17.15 -16.61 9.02
N THR A 419 16.66 -17.63 9.71
CA THR A 419 17.22 -19.00 9.71
C THR A 419 16.62 -19.88 8.62
N GLY A 420 15.53 -19.44 7.98
CA GLY A 420 14.74 -20.24 7.04
C GLY A 420 13.62 -21.04 7.69
N LYS A 421 13.32 -20.85 8.98
CA LYS A 421 12.12 -21.41 9.61
C LYS A 421 10.91 -20.70 9.03
N LYS A 422 9.95 -21.47 8.50
CA LYS A 422 8.66 -20.94 8.04
C LYS A 422 7.87 -20.39 9.22
N LEU A 423 7.55 -19.09 9.18
CA LEU A 423 6.74 -18.39 10.18
C LEU A 423 5.26 -18.38 9.81
N TRP A 424 4.95 -18.20 8.52
CA TRP A 424 3.59 -18.03 8.03
C TRP A 424 3.49 -18.49 6.56
N GLU A 425 2.33 -18.95 6.14
CA GLU A 425 2.03 -19.20 4.72
C GLU A 425 0.57 -18.92 4.40
N ARG A 426 0.31 -18.53 3.16
CA ARG A 426 -1.05 -18.35 2.64
C ARG A 426 -1.14 -18.76 1.18
N ALA A 427 -2.14 -19.58 0.86
CA ALA A 427 -2.59 -19.76 -0.52
C ALA A 427 -3.31 -18.49 -0.99
N THR A 428 -2.88 -17.93 -2.12
CA THR A 428 -3.52 -16.77 -2.75
C THR A 428 -4.59 -17.18 -3.76
N GLY A 429 -4.56 -18.42 -4.25
CA GLY A 429 -5.46 -18.92 -5.32
C GLY A 429 -5.12 -18.37 -6.71
N VAL A 430 -4.70 -17.10 -6.77
CA VAL A 430 -4.13 -16.40 -7.93
C VAL A 430 -2.60 -16.36 -7.85
N GLN A 431 -1.93 -16.00 -8.96
CA GLN A 431 -0.47 -15.99 -9.07
C GLN A 431 0.15 -14.74 -8.40
N PRO A 432 0.83 -14.86 -7.23
CA PRO A 432 1.51 -13.73 -6.62
C PRO A 432 2.86 -13.50 -7.30
N TRP A 433 3.22 -12.25 -7.54
CA TRP A 433 4.50 -11.89 -8.19
C TRP A 433 5.22 -10.74 -7.52
N ALA A 434 4.47 -9.77 -6.99
CA ALA A 434 5.03 -8.67 -6.22
C ALA A 434 4.77 -8.88 -4.72
N CYS A 435 5.71 -8.49 -3.88
CA CYS A 435 5.47 -8.39 -2.44
C CYS A 435 6.34 -7.31 -1.78
N GLN A 436 5.81 -6.75 -0.71
CA GLN A 436 6.53 -5.95 0.27
C GLN A 436 6.04 -6.32 1.67
N GLY A 437 6.97 -6.54 2.60
CA GLY A 437 6.64 -6.60 4.02
C GLY A 437 6.66 -5.19 4.61
N LEU A 438 5.62 -4.83 5.36
CA LEU A 438 5.41 -3.48 5.87
C LEU A 438 5.89 -3.34 7.34
N PRO A 439 6.30 -2.14 7.80
CA PRO A 439 6.80 -1.94 9.17
C PRO A 439 5.79 -2.25 10.29
N ASN A 440 4.50 -2.25 9.99
CA ASN A 440 3.43 -2.67 10.90
C ASN A 440 3.21 -4.20 10.92
N GLY A 441 4.06 -4.98 10.25
CA GLY A 441 3.96 -6.44 10.14
C GLY A 441 2.95 -6.94 9.12
N HIS A 442 2.32 -6.05 8.34
CA HIS A 442 1.44 -6.42 7.24
C HIS A 442 2.23 -6.90 6.00
N ARG A 443 1.52 -7.56 5.08
CA ARG A 443 2.06 -8.12 3.82
C ARG A 443 1.28 -7.53 2.65
N LEU A 444 1.91 -6.66 1.87
CA LEU A 444 1.35 -6.13 0.63
C LEU A 444 1.76 -7.03 -0.54
N ILE A 445 0.80 -7.62 -1.22
CA ILE A 445 0.99 -8.63 -2.29
C ILE A 445 0.37 -8.12 -3.59
N GLY A 446 1.09 -8.25 -4.71
CA GLY A 446 0.56 -8.02 -6.06
C GLY A 446 0.39 -9.32 -6.83
N SER A 447 -0.81 -9.54 -7.36
CA SER A 447 -1.20 -10.74 -8.11
C SER A 447 -1.16 -10.46 -9.62
N PHE A 448 -0.25 -11.12 -10.33
CA PHE A 448 0.07 -10.78 -11.73
C PHE A 448 -1.14 -10.98 -12.68
N ASN A 449 -1.68 -12.20 -12.74
CA ASN A 449 -2.78 -12.53 -13.65
C ASN A 449 -4.14 -11.93 -13.23
N GLU A 450 -4.37 -11.73 -11.93
CA GLU A 450 -5.60 -11.08 -11.42
C GLU A 450 -5.56 -9.56 -11.62
N ARG A 451 -4.37 -8.98 -11.79
CA ARG A 451 -4.14 -7.53 -11.84
C ARG A 451 -4.70 -6.83 -10.60
N SER A 452 -4.40 -7.41 -9.44
CA SER A 452 -4.87 -6.96 -8.14
C SER A 452 -3.72 -6.76 -7.16
N LEU A 453 -4.00 -6.01 -6.10
CA LEU A 453 -3.19 -5.86 -4.91
C LEU A 453 -4.02 -6.29 -3.70
N VAL A 454 -3.40 -6.94 -2.74
CA VAL A 454 -4.03 -7.32 -1.48
C VAL A 454 -3.06 -7.07 -0.32
N GLU A 455 -3.53 -6.41 0.72
CA GLU A 455 -2.80 -6.25 1.98
C GLU A 455 -3.40 -7.18 3.04
N TYR A 456 -2.53 -7.96 3.65
CA TYR A 456 -2.86 -8.86 4.75
C TYR A 456 -2.25 -8.38 6.06
N ASP A 457 -3.01 -8.41 7.15
CA ASP A 457 -2.48 -8.15 8.49
C ASP A 457 -1.55 -9.28 8.98
N ASP A 458 -1.02 -9.14 10.20
CA ASP A 458 -0.14 -10.11 10.86
C ASP A 458 -0.80 -11.47 11.13
N THR A 459 -2.12 -11.50 11.35
CA THR A 459 -2.92 -12.74 11.43
C THR A 459 -3.12 -13.41 10.08
N GLY A 460 -2.91 -12.67 8.99
CA GLY A 460 -3.22 -13.12 7.63
C GLY A 460 -4.69 -12.96 7.26
N LYS A 461 -5.38 -11.95 7.78
CA LYS A 461 -6.70 -11.50 7.30
C LYS A 461 -6.53 -10.38 6.27
N GLU A 462 -7.44 -10.30 5.30
CA GLU A 462 -7.46 -9.22 4.30
C GLU A 462 -7.96 -7.92 4.94
N VAL A 463 -7.15 -6.86 4.85
CA VAL A 463 -7.46 -5.52 5.39
C VAL A 463 -7.57 -4.44 4.30
N TRP A 464 -6.95 -4.64 3.14
CA TRP A 464 -7.10 -3.76 1.98
C TRP A 464 -6.94 -4.55 0.67
N ARG A 465 -7.62 -4.10 -0.39
CA ARG A 465 -7.59 -4.70 -1.73
C ARG A 465 -7.79 -3.63 -2.80
N TYR A 466 -7.09 -3.78 -3.92
CA TYR A 466 -7.33 -3.03 -5.15
C TYR A 466 -7.39 -4.02 -6.32
N ASP A 467 -8.39 -3.92 -7.18
CA ASP A 467 -8.55 -4.80 -8.35
C ASP A 467 -8.62 -3.96 -9.63
N GLY A 468 -8.30 -4.56 -10.79
CA GLY A 468 -8.42 -3.88 -12.08
C GLY A 468 -7.24 -2.99 -12.46
N LEU A 469 -6.02 -3.32 -12.00
CA LEU A 469 -4.81 -2.67 -12.49
C LEU A 469 -4.70 -2.78 -14.03
N PRO A 470 -4.11 -1.78 -14.70
CA PRO A 470 -3.96 -1.77 -16.16
C PRO A 470 -2.98 -2.83 -16.71
N GLY A 471 -2.27 -3.55 -15.83
CA GLY A 471 -1.43 -4.70 -16.17
C GLY A 471 -0.97 -5.44 -14.92
N GLY A 472 -0.40 -6.63 -15.10
CA GLY A 472 0.10 -7.44 -13.98
C GLY A 472 1.17 -6.72 -13.14
N PRO A 473 0.99 -6.57 -11.81
CA PRO A 473 1.97 -5.95 -10.93
C PRO A 473 3.17 -6.88 -10.68
N THR A 474 4.39 -6.38 -10.91
CA THR A 474 5.66 -7.09 -10.62
C THR A 474 6.48 -6.43 -9.51
N SER A 475 6.19 -5.17 -9.19
CA SER A 475 6.64 -4.48 -7.98
C SER A 475 5.48 -3.78 -7.28
N VAL A 476 5.58 -3.69 -5.96
CA VAL A 476 4.70 -2.92 -5.09
C VAL A 476 5.56 -2.26 -4.02
N GLU A 477 5.29 -1.00 -3.70
CA GLU A 477 5.96 -0.26 -2.63
C GLU A 477 4.97 0.70 -1.97
N ARG A 478 4.65 0.48 -0.70
CA ARG A 478 3.96 1.44 0.17
C ARG A 478 4.94 2.55 0.52
N LEU A 479 4.59 3.77 0.16
CA LEU A 479 5.40 4.99 0.30
C LEU A 479 5.20 5.67 1.67
N GLU A 480 6.08 6.60 2.03
CA GLU A 480 5.97 7.39 3.28
C GLU A 480 4.68 8.23 3.37
N ASN A 481 4.01 8.52 2.25
CA ASN A 481 2.72 9.24 2.20
C ASN A 481 1.49 8.29 2.30
N GLY A 482 1.70 7.01 2.60
CA GLY A 482 0.64 5.99 2.64
C GLY A 482 0.17 5.49 1.27
N ASN A 483 0.55 6.11 0.16
CA ASN A 483 0.22 5.63 -1.18
C ASN A 483 0.99 4.35 -1.53
N THR A 484 0.53 3.62 -2.54
CA THR A 484 1.25 2.47 -3.12
C THR A 484 1.75 2.82 -4.52
N LEU A 485 3.04 2.62 -4.78
CA LEU A 485 3.66 2.65 -6.10
C LEU A 485 3.69 1.23 -6.71
N ILE A 486 3.34 1.10 -7.99
CA ILE A 486 3.23 -0.18 -8.70
C ILE A 486 3.85 -0.10 -10.09
N ALA A 487 4.74 -1.03 -10.44
CA ALA A 487 5.12 -1.29 -11.84
C ALA A 487 4.10 -2.24 -12.49
N CYS A 488 3.24 -1.69 -13.37
CA CYS A 488 2.24 -2.45 -14.12
C CYS A 488 2.84 -2.94 -15.44
N THR A 489 3.44 -4.12 -15.39
CA THR A 489 4.29 -4.68 -16.46
C THR A 489 3.58 -4.80 -17.81
N GLU A 490 2.35 -5.33 -17.84
CA GLU A 490 1.58 -5.49 -19.09
C GLU A 490 0.97 -4.18 -19.59
N GLY A 491 0.87 -3.18 -18.71
CA GLY A 491 0.30 -1.86 -19.02
C GLY A 491 1.35 -0.82 -19.43
N SER A 492 2.63 -1.21 -19.58
CA SER A 492 3.78 -0.34 -19.87
C SER A 492 3.80 0.97 -19.08
N GLN A 493 3.46 0.90 -17.79
CA GLN A 493 3.38 2.09 -16.94
C GLN A 493 3.74 1.80 -15.48
N VAL A 494 4.18 2.83 -14.79
CA VAL A 494 4.24 2.88 -13.32
C VAL A 494 3.10 3.78 -12.86
N LEU A 495 2.44 3.43 -11.75
CA LEU A 495 1.34 4.21 -11.19
C LEU A 495 1.39 4.26 -9.66
N GLU A 496 0.79 5.30 -9.10
CA GLU A 496 0.65 5.51 -7.67
C GLU A 496 -0.84 5.59 -7.29
N ILE A 497 -1.25 4.79 -6.31
CA ILE A 497 -2.62 4.68 -5.80
C ILE A 497 -2.65 5.11 -4.33
N ASP A 498 -3.59 5.99 -3.98
CA ASP A 498 -3.81 6.39 -2.59
C ASP A 498 -4.55 5.33 -1.76
N PRO A 499 -4.58 5.43 -0.40
CA PRO A 499 -5.37 4.51 0.44
C PRO A 499 -6.86 4.42 0.07
N ALA A 500 -7.42 5.51 -0.48
CA ALA A 500 -8.80 5.62 -0.97
C ALA A 500 -9.02 4.98 -2.37
N LYS A 501 -7.98 4.34 -2.94
CA LYS A 501 -8.01 3.59 -4.21
C LYS A 501 -8.14 4.47 -5.46
N LYS A 502 -7.78 5.75 -5.37
CA LYS A 502 -7.67 6.67 -6.51
C LYS A 502 -6.25 6.60 -7.07
N ILE A 503 -6.12 6.53 -8.40
CA ILE A 503 -4.82 6.70 -9.07
C ILE A 503 -4.47 8.19 -8.99
N VAL A 504 -3.44 8.54 -8.23
CA VAL A 504 -3.01 9.93 -8.00
C VAL A 504 -1.84 10.35 -8.89
N TRP A 505 -1.09 9.39 -9.42
CA TRP A 505 -0.01 9.62 -10.38
C TRP A 505 0.16 8.42 -11.31
N LYS A 506 0.65 8.64 -12.53
CA LYS A 506 1.06 7.61 -13.48
C LYS A 506 2.11 8.14 -14.46
N ALA A 507 3.03 7.28 -14.87
CA ALA A 507 3.94 7.50 -16.00
C ALA A 507 3.86 6.30 -16.95
N ALA A 508 3.44 6.55 -18.19
CA ALA A 508 3.61 5.59 -19.28
C ALA A 508 5.06 5.64 -19.75
N LEU A 509 5.68 4.47 -19.95
CA LEU A 509 7.11 4.35 -20.23
C LEU A 509 7.35 3.48 -21.45
N GLU A 510 8.30 3.90 -22.30
CA GLU A 510 8.76 3.07 -23.40
C GLU A 510 9.52 1.86 -22.88
N GLY A 511 8.98 0.67 -23.15
CA GLY A 511 9.50 -0.60 -22.65
C GLY A 511 8.56 -1.28 -21.66
N ARG A 512 9.14 -2.17 -20.85
CA ARG A 512 8.44 -3.06 -19.92
C ARG A 512 8.93 -2.79 -18.50
N PRO A 513 8.27 -1.89 -17.73
CA PRO A 513 8.64 -1.61 -16.35
C PRO A 513 8.32 -2.82 -15.48
N VAL A 514 9.34 -3.37 -14.82
CA VAL A 514 9.21 -4.57 -13.95
C VAL A 514 9.54 -4.31 -12.49
N ASP A 515 10.29 -3.25 -12.21
CA ASP A 515 10.51 -2.74 -10.86
C ASP A 515 10.48 -1.22 -10.89
N ALA A 516 9.89 -0.62 -9.86
CA ALA A 516 9.83 0.81 -9.66
C ALA A 516 9.95 1.10 -8.17
N ARG A 517 10.78 2.09 -7.81
CA ARG A 517 10.96 2.57 -6.43
C ARG A 517 10.98 4.09 -6.37
N ARG A 518 10.35 4.66 -5.36
CA ARG A 518 10.44 6.10 -5.06
C ARG A 518 11.77 6.38 -4.36
N LEU A 519 12.48 7.40 -4.80
CA LEU A 519 13.70 7.91 -4.17
C LEU A 519 13.35 9.02 -3.16
N GLU A 520 14.28 9.29 -2.24
CA GLU A 520 14.10 10.31 -1.19
C GLU A 520 13.86 11.72 -1.74
N ASP A 521 14.40 12.01 -2.93
CA ASP A 521 14.21 13.27 -3.68
C ASP A 521 12.89 13.32 -4.50
N GLY A 522 12.00 12.35 -4.31
CA GLY A 522 10.73 12.24 -5.01
C GLY A 522 10.81 11.67 -6.43
N ARG A 523 12.00 11.44 -7.01
CA ARG A 523 12.15 10.78 -8.33
C ARG A 523 11.77 9.30 -8.24
N THR A 524 11.49 8.67 -9.39
CA THR A 524 11.24 7.22 -9.45
C THR A 524 12.36 6.52 -10.21
N LEU A 525 12.99 5.54 -9.57
CA LEU A 525 13.96 4.63 -10.20
C LEU A 525 13.20 3.44 -10.79
N VAL A 526 13.37 3.16 -12.09
CA VAL A 526 12.61 2.14 -12.82
C VAL A 526 13.53 1.18 -13.58
N ALA A 527 13.30 -0.13 -13.40
CA ALA A 527 13.90 -1.19 -14.22
C ALA A 527 13.03 -1.47 -15.45
N LEU A 528 13.57 -1.22 -16.65
CA LEU A 528 12.91 -1.48 -17.92
C LEU A 528 13.52 -2.73 -18.59
N GLN A 529 12.79 -3.85 -18.46
CA GLN A 529 13.29 -5.18 -18.77
C GLN A 529 13.71 -5.36 -20.24
N ASN A 530 12.78 -5.16 -21.18
CA ASN A 530 12.96 -5.50 -22.60
C ASN A 530 13.93 -4.57 -23.34
N VAL A 531 13.97 -3.28 -22.97
CA VAL A 531 14.94 -2.29 -23.49
C VAL A 531 16.29 -2.32 -22.76
N GLN A 532 16.42 -3.17 -21.74
CA GLN A 532 17.65 -3.40 -20.98
C GLN A 532 18.26 -2.11 -20.39
N LYS A 533 17.39 -1.26 -19.82
CA LYS A 533 17.76 0.00 -19.16
C LYS A 533 17.30 0.03 -17.70
N VAL A 534 18.04 0.77 -16.88
CA VAL A 534 17.49 1.38 -15.66
C VAL A 534 17.42 2.89 -15.89
N ILE A 535 16.32 3.51 -15.51
CA ILE A 535 16.11 4.96 -15.64
C ILE A 535 15.68 5.58 -14.30
N GLU A 536 15.99 6.85 -14.10
CA GLU A 536 15.32 7.70 -13.12
C GLU A 536 14.43 8.67 -13.85
N ILE A 537 13.16 8.75 -13.44
CA ILE A 537 12.17 9.69 -13.96
C ILE A 537 11.78 10.72 -12.89
N ASP A 538 11.54 11.95 -13.32
CA ASP A 538 10.94 12.99 -12.48
C ASP A 538 9.41 12.80 -12.32
N ALA A 539 8.77 13.73 -11.60
CA ALA A 539 7.32 13.70 -11.35
C ALA A 539 6.46 13.84 -12.63
N SER A 540 7.01 14.32 -13.75
CA SER A 540 6.32 14.35 -15.05
C SER A 540 6.43 13.03 -15.83
N GLY A 541 7.27 12.09 -15.35
CA GLY A 541 7.61 10.86 -16.05
C GLY A 541 8.79 11.00 -17.03
N LYS A 542 9.43 12.18 -17.08
CA LYS A 542 10.59 12.42 -17.95
C LYS A 542 11.86 11.80 -17.35
N THR A 543 12.60 11.06 -18.17
CA THR A 543 13.92 10.52 -17.81
C THR A 543 14.93 11.64 -17.54
N VAL A 544 15.54 11.61 -16.35
CA VAL A 544 16.60 12.54 -15.90
C VAL A 544 17.96 11.87 -15.70
N TRP A 545 18.00 10.53 -15.62
CA TRP A 545 19.22 9.72 -15.61
C TRP A 545 18.92 8.35 -16.21
N GLU A 546 19.87 7.73 -16.89
CA GLU A 546 19.74 6.35 -17.37
C GLU A 546 21.08 5.60 -17.43
N ILE A 547 21.00 4.27 -17.32
CA ILE A 547 22.06 3.33 -17.71
C ILE A 547 21.48 2.25 -18.63
N GLY A 548 22.18 1.95 -19.72
CA GLY A 548 21.82 0.90 -20.68
C GLY A 548 22.73 -0.32 -20.59
N GLY A 549 22.38 -1.38 -21.32
CA GLY A 549 23.19 -2.61 -21.38
C GLY A 549 23.18 -3.44 -20.09
N VAL A 550 22.19 -3.22 -19.22
CA VAL A 550 22.09 -3.86 -17.90
C VAL A 550 21.47 -5.28 -17.93
N GLY A 551 21.30 -5.89 -19.11
CA GLY A 551 21.06 -7.32 -19.26
C GLY A 551 19.70 -7.84 -18.77
N MET A 552 18.60 -7.28 -19.30
CA MET A 552 17.22 -7.55 -18.87
C MET A 552 17.03 -7.43 -17.34
N PRO A 553 17.02 -6.19 -16.81
CA PRO A 553 16.90 -5.96 -15.37
C PRO A 553 15.51 -6.39 -14.87
N PHE A 554 15.48 -6.96 -13.67
CA PHE A 554 14.28 -7.48 -13.01
C PHE A 554 13.96 -6.79 -11.69
N SER A 555 14.98 -6.40 -10.94
CA SER A 555 14.84 -5.53 -9.76
C SER A 555 15.96 -4.51 -9.71
N VAL A 556 15.70 -3.40 -9.02
CA VAL A 556 16.64 -2.28 -8.85
C VAL A 556 16.57 -1.71 -7.43
N GLN A 557 17.68 -1.21 -6.91
CA GLN A 557 17.74 -0.49 -5.64
C GLN A 557 18.81 0.62 -5.72
N ARG A 558 18.47 1.85 -5.33
CA ARG A 558 19.45 2.91 -5.03
C ARG A 558 20.05 2.60 -3.66
N LEU A 559 21.37 2.61 -3.56
CA LEU A 559 22.11 2.39 -2.31
C LEU A 559 22.48 3.73 -1.67
N GLU A 560 22.78 3.72 -0.37
CA GLU A 560 23.14 4.91 0.43
C GLU A 560 24.38 5.64 -0.13
N ASN A 561 25.31 4.91 -0.74
CA ASN A 561 26.49 5.47 -1.42
C ASN A 561 26.17 6.12 -2.79
N GLY A 562 24.89 6.17 -3.19
CA GLY A 562 24.42 6.68 -4.48
C GLY A 562 24.49 5.67 -5.63
N ASN A 563 25.05 4.47 -5.45
CA ASN A 563 25.14 3.46 -6.51
C ASN A 563 23.80 2.74 -6.76
N THR A 564 23.72 1.98 -7.85
CA THR A 564 22.53 1.26 -8.31
C THR A 564 22.79 -0.24 -8.24
N LEU A 565 22.14 -0.96 -7.33
CA LEU A 565 22.09 -2.42 -7.39
C LEU A 565 21.07 -2.83 -8.46
N VAL A 566 21.44 -3.73 -9.36
CA VAL A 566 20.61 -4.23 -10.45
C VAL A 566 20.66 -5.76 -10.49
N CYS A 567 19.49 -6.38 -10.54
CA CYS A 567 19.32 -7.82 -10.73
C CYS A 567 19.08 -8.10 -12.23
N SER A 568 20.01 -8.80 -12.89
CA SER A 568 20.04 -8.91 -14.36
C SER A 568 19.81 -10.35 -14.83
N LEU A 569 18.66 -10.61 -15.48
CA LEU A 569 18.27 -11.97 -15.87
C LEU A 569 19.23 -12.57 -16.92
N ASN A 570 19.51 -11.84 -18.00
CA ASN A 570 20.33 -12.35 -19.11
C ASN A 570 21.79 -12.57 -18.72
N LEU A 571 22.26 -11.82 -17.73
CA LEU A 571 23.64 -11.88 -17.24
C LEU A 571 23.80 -12.92 -16.13
N GLN A 572 22.70 -13.41 -15.53
CA GLN A 572 22.71 -14.33 -14.38
C GLN A 572 23.54 -13.79 -13.20
N GLU A 573 23.50 -12.47 -13.04
CA GLU A 573 24.34 -11.68 -12.15
C GLU A 573 23.54 -10.59 -11.44
N ILE A 574 23.99 -10.24 -10.24
CA ILE A 574 23.63 -9.01 -9.54
C ILE A 574 24.84 -8.07 -9.66
N ARG A 575 24.61 -6.84 -10.12
CA ARG A 575 25.65 -5.85 -10.36
C ARG A 575 25.35 -4.55 -9.62
N GLU A 576 26.38 -3.92 -9.09
CA GLU A 576 26.33 -2.57 -8.55
C GLU A 576 26.96 -1.61 -9.57
N TYR A 577 26.18 -0.60 -9.99
CA TYR A 577 26.59 0.41 -10.95
C TYR A 577 26.76 1.76 -10.27
N SER A 578 27.90 2.41 -10.48
CA SER A 578 28.12 3.81 -10.09
C SER A 578 27.19 4.77 -10.85
N ARG A 579 27.10 6.03 -10.42
CA ARG A 579 26.29 7.07 -11.09
C ARG A 579 26.70 7.34 -12.55
N ASP A 580 27.95 7.07 -12.91
CA ASP A 580 28.47 7.14 -14.30
C ASP A 580 28.38 5.80 -15.06
N GLY A 581 27.67 4.80 -14.52
CA GLY A 581 27.34 3.55 -15.20
C GLY A 581 28.44 2.49 -15.23
N LYS A 582 29.51 2.62 -14.45
CA LYS A 582 30.55 1.59 -14.31
C LYS A 582 30.11 0.52 -13.32
N VAL A 583 30.41 -0.74 -13.61
CA VAL A 583 30.23 -1.84 -12.64
C VAL A 583 31.33 -1.71 -11.59
N VAL A 584 30.95 -1.49 -10.32
CA VAL A 584 31.87 -1.37 -9.18
C VAL A 584 31.85 -2.60 -8.27
N TRP A 585 30.81 -3.42 -8.36
CA TRP A 585 30.71 -4.72 -7.71
C TRP A 585 29.81 -5.64 -8.54
N GLN A 586 30.08 -6.95 -8.54
CA GLN A 586 29.24 -7.94 -9.20
C GLN A 586 29.34 -9.31 -8.55
N GLN A 587 28.26 -10.07 -8.56
CA GLN A 587 28.21 -11.49 -8.17
C GLN A 587 27.30 -12.26 -9.12
N GLY A 588 27.68 -13.50 -9.46
CA GLY A 588 27.00 -14.32 -10.46
C GLY A 588 26.71 -15.74 -10.02
N LYS A 589 26.39 -16.61 -10.99
CA LYS A 589 25.98 -18.01 -10.83
C LYS A 589 24.53 -18.20 -10.33
N PHE A 590 23.70 -17.15 -10.38
CA PHE A 590 22.28 -17.23 -10.04
C PHE A 590 21.47 -17.75 -11.23
N LYS A 591 20.59 -18.73 -11.02
CA LYS A 591 19.75 -19.30 -12.10
C LYS A 591 18.48 -18.49 -12.26
N ASN A 592 18.40 -17.66 -13.28
CA ASN A 592 17.27 -16.74 -13.51
C ASN A 592 16.98 -15.86 -12.27
N PRO A 593 17.89 -14.93 -11.91
CA PRO A 593 17.68 -14.06 -10.76
C PRO A 593 16.53 -13.07 -11.04
N TYR A 594 15.58 -12.99 -10.12
CA TYR A 594 14.36 -12.17 -10.24
C TYR A 594 14.30 -10.98 -9.28
N SER A 595 15.03 -11.06 -8.15
CA SER A 595 15.08 -9.96 -7.18
C SER A 595 16.40 -9.98 -6.41
N ALA A 596 16.95 -8.80 -6.13
CA ALA A 596 18.03 -8.62 -5.17
C ALA A 596 17.79 -7.38 -4.31
N GLN A 597 18.19 -7.48 -3.04
CA GLN A 597 18.09 -6.42 -2.04
C GLN A 597 19.39 -6.39 -1.21
N ARG A 598 20.12 -5.28 -1.26
CA ARG A 598 21.21 -4.99 -0.32
C ARG A 598 20.58 -4.54 1.00
N LEU A 599 21.02 -5.14 2.09
CA LEU A 599 20.66 -4.76 3.46
C LEU A 599 21.71 -3.79 4.02
N ALA A 600 21.35 -2.99 5.02
CA ALA A 600 22.30 -2.09 5.69
C ALA A 600 23.43 -2.84 6.44
N THR A 601 23.27 -4.14 6.70
CA THR A 601 24.35 -5.05 7.15
C THR A 601 25.44 -5.29 6.08
N GLY A 602 25.27 -4.77 4.85
CA GLY A 602 26.14 -5.00 3.71
C GLY A 602 25.89 -6.33 2.97
N THR A 603 25.11 -7.25 3.56
CA THR A 603 24.71 -8.51 2.91
C THR A 603 23.66 -8.26 1.82
N THR A 604 23.63 -9.14 0.80
CA THR A 604 22.63 -9.08 -0.28
C THR A 604 21.76 -10.33 -0.21
N VAL A 605 20.44 -10.12 -0.12
CA VAL A 605 19.45 -11.19 -0.33
C VAL A 605 19.14 -11.25 -1.81
N VAL A 606 19.29 -12.43 -2.41
CA VAL A 606 19.04 -12.70 -3.83
C VAL A 606 17.97 -13.79 -3.96
N VAL A 607 17.08 -13.61 -4.93
CA VAL A 607 16.01 -14.54 -5.28
C VAL A 607 16.24 -15.01 -6.70
N ASP A 608 16.35 -16.32 -6.88
CA ASP A 608 16.49 -16.96 -8.18
C ASP A 608 15.51 -18.15 -8.30
N SER A 609 15.55 -18.86 -9.43
CA SER A 609 14.68 -20.01 -9.67
C SER A 609 14.91 -21.22 -8.74
N THR A 610 15.97 -21.21 -7.92
CA THR A 610 16.29 -22.26 -6.94
C THR A 610 15.87 -21.93 -5.52
N GLY A 611 15.76 -20.65 -5.17
CA GLY A 611 15.45 -20.26 -3.78
C GLY A 611 15.82 -18.82 -3.44
N VAL A 612 15.94 -18.59 -2.13
CA VAL A 612 16.45 -17.33 -1.55
C VAL A 612 17.84 -17.59 -0.97
N THR A 613 18.85 -16.85 -1.42
CA THR A 613 20.23 -16.92 -0.93
C THR A 613 20.62 -15.57 -0.32
N GLU A 614 21.22 -15.57 0.87
CA GLU A 614 21.87 -14.35 1.40
C GLU A 614 23.40 -14.51 1.29
N ILE A 615 24.04 -13.53 0.68
CA ILE A 615 25.50 -13.48 0.45
C ILE A 615 26.14 -12.29 1.17
N ASP A 616 27.42 -12.42 1.51
CA ASP A 616 28.24 -11.29 1.96
C ASP A 616 28.75 -10.43 0.79
N ALA A 617 29.52 -9.38 1.10
CA ALA A 617 30.13 -8.50 0.12
C ALA A 617 31.16 -9.22 -0.80
N ALA A 618 31.74 -10.34 -0.38
CA ALA A 618 32.65 -11.15 -1.21
C ALA A 618 31.89 -12.15 -2.11
N GLY A 619 30.57 -12.31 -1.94
CA GLY A 619 29.75 -13.29 -2.64
C GLY A 619 29.71 -14.66 -1.98
N LYS A 620 30.21 -14.79 -0.75
CA LYS A 620 30.11 -16.03 0.01
C LYS A 620 28.67 -16.23 0.46
N GLU A 621 28.11 -17.40 0.19
CA GLU A 621 26.82 -17.82 0.74
C GLU A 621 26.88 -17.89 2.27
N LEU A 622 26.00 -17.14 2.92
CA LEU A 622 25.82 -17.15 4.38
C LEU A 622 24.68 -18.08 4.79
N ARG A 623 23.64 -18.17 3.96
CA ARG A 623 22.48 -19.06 4.13
C ARG A 623 21.69 -19.18 2.83
N LYS A 624 20.94 -20.27 2.71
CA LYS A 624 20.04 -20.52 1.59
C LYS A 624 18.74 -21.18 2.06
N ILE A 625 17.63 -20.78 1.43
CA ILE A 625 16.31 -21.41 1.54
C ILE A 625 15.99 -21.97 0.14
N ASP A 626 16.15 -23.29 -0.05
CA ASP A 626 15.81 -23.95 -1.31
C ASP A 626 14.29 -23.98 -1.49
N MET A 627 13.79 -23.23 -2.49
CA MET A 627 12.38 -23.19 -2.84
C MET A 627 12.24 -22.82 -4.32
N PRO A 628 11.77 -23.73 -5.19
CA PRO A 628 11.64 -23.43 -6.62
C PRO A 628 10.41 -22.55 -6.92
N ALA A 629 10.41 -21.94 -8.12
CA ALA A 629 9.31 -21.12 -8.66
C ALA A 629 8.97 -19.87 -7.82
N LEU A 630 10.01 -19.18 -7.34
CA LEU A 630 9.87 -17.85 -6.73
C LEU A 630 9.72 -16.77 -7.79
N SER A 631 9.04 -15.67 -7.46
CA SER A 631 9.04 -14.44 -8.28
C SER A 631 9.80 -13.31 -7.61
N ARG A 632 9.54 -13.08 -6.32
CA ARG A 632 10.10 -11.97 -5.57
C ARG A 632 10.14 -12.31 -4.09
N ALA A 633 11.14 -11.78 -3.40
CA ALA A 633 11.17 -11.74 -1.95
C ALA A 633 11.46 -10.33 -1.48
N TRP A 634 11.09 -10.06 -0.24
CA TRP A 634 11.35 -8.81 0.45
C TRP A 634 11.85 -9.11 1.86
N ARG A 635 13.03 -8.58 2.18
CA ARG A 635 13.64 -8.66 3.50
C ARG A 635 13.24 -7.42 4.30
N PHE A 636 12.61 -7.64 5.45
CA PHE A 636 12.06 -6.61 6.32
C PHE A 636 12.02 -7.08 7.77
#